data_AF-G8TEH1-F1
#
_entry.id   AF-G8TEH1-F1
#
_cell.length_a   1.000
_cell.length_b   1.000
_cell.length_c   1.000
_cell.angle_alpha   90.00
_cell.angle_beta   90.00
_cell.angle_gamma   90.00
#
_symmetry.space_group_name_H-M   'P 1'
#
loop_
_entity.id
_entity.type
_entity.pdbx_description
1 polymer ?
#
loop_
_entity_poly.entity_id
_entity_poly.type
_entity_poly.pdbx_seq_one_letter_code
_entity_poly.pdbx_strand_id
1 'polypeptide(L)'
;MKTFIINCIFLIAGYNGFTQDSLWKKEVFSEIELYNKDSFSVEHYRQLPKYIRNYLDQKAGRKFRLATKKYNATDNLSPFLLNRKLLFIGGSSSIYMLGYEHGGAGHHIHVLLFKTAAGKVQHVYNLFGAKMLGLNDIKRNVEENYYYFEENVHF
;
A
#
# COMPACT_ATOMS: atom_id res chain seq x y z
N MET A 1 45.99 -8.10 -9.49
CA MET A 1 45.52 -7.42 -8.26
C MET A 1 44.34 -6.45 -8.47
N LYS A 2 43.57 -6.49 -9.58
CA LYS A 2 42.43 -5.57 -9.80
C LYS A 2 41.04 -6.24 -9.71
N THR A 3 40.97 -7.55 -9.48
CA THR A 3 39.71 -8.32 -9.54
C THR A 3 39.03 -8.52 -8.18
N PHE A 4 39.66 -8.10 -7.07
CA PHE A 4 39.15 -8.37 -5.72
C PHE A 4 38.23 -7.26 -5.16
N ILE A 5 38.27 -6.05 -5.72
CA ILE A 5 37.52 -4.89 -5.20
C ILE A 5 36.05 -4.90 -5.64
N ILE A 6 35.72 -5.55 -6.77
CA ILE A 6 34.36 -5.54 -7.34
C ILE A 6 33.38 -6.41 -6.52
N ASN A 7 33.85 -7.50 -5.89
CA ASN A 7 32.97 -8.37 -5.10
C ASN A 7 32.51 -7.74 -3.77
N CYS A 8 33.27 -6.81 -3.19
CA CYS A 8 32.84 -6.13 -1.95
C CYS A 8 31.71 -5.12 -2.18
N ILE A 9 31.62 -4.52 -3.37
CA ILE A 9 30.61 -3.49 -3.67
C ILE A 9 29.22 -4.12 -3.83
N PHE A 10 29.12 -5.32 -4.43
CA PHE A 10 27.84 -6.03 -4.58
C PHE A 10 27.27 -6.55 -3.26
N LEU A 11 28.13 -6.96 -2.31
CA LEU A 11 27.69 -7.39 -0.97
C LEU A 11 27.14 -6.23 -0.13
N ILE A 12 27.70 -5.02 -0.27
CA ILE A 12 27.24 -3.83 0.46
C ILE A 12 25.88 -3.35 -0.07
N ALA A 13 25.66 -3.40 -1.39
CA ALA A 13 24.39 -2.99 -1.99
C ALA A 13 23.21 -3.90 -1.58
N GLY A 14 23.43 -5.21 -1.48
CA GLY A 14 22.41 -6.16 -0.99
C GLY A 14 22.08 -5.98 0.50
N TYR A 15 23.08 -5.62 1.32
CA TYR A 15 22.88 -5.35 2.75
C TYR A 15 22.05 -4.07 2.97
N ASN A 16 22.28 -3.03 2.17
CA ASN A 16 21.58 -1.75 2.31
C ASN A 16 20.09 -1.81 1.94
N GLY A 17 19.70 -2.63 0.95
CA GLY A 17 18.28 -2.83 0.61
C GLY A 17 17.51 -3.56 1.72
N PHE A 18 18.16 -4.50 2.41
CA PHE A 18 17.55 -5.25 3.51
C PHE A 18 17.46 -4.42 4.81
N THR A 19 18.42 -3.51 5.04
CA THR A 19 18.40 -2.61 6.21
C THR A 19 17.35 -1.51 6.07
N GLN A 20 17.11 -0.97 4.86
CA GLN A 20 16.07 0.03 4.66
C GLN A 20 14.65 -0.55 4.83
N ASP A 21 14.32 -1.68 4.19
CA ASP A 21 13.00 -2.30 4.37
C ASP A 21 12.70 -2.64 5.84
N SER A 22 13.70 -3.20 6.56
CA SER A 22 13.54 -3.54 7.98
C SER A 22 13.41 -2.32 8.91
N LEU A 23 14.05 -1.19 8.60
CA LEU A 23 13.84 0.07 9.31
C LEU A 23 12.41 0.59 9.11
N TRP A 24 11.95 0.60 7.85
CA TRP A 24 10.63 1.10 7.52
C TRP A 24 9.51 0.22 8.06
N LYS A 25 9.70 -1.10 8.12
CA LYS A 25 8.76 -2.01 8.79
C LYS A 25 8.48 -1.59 10.23
N LYS A 26 9.52 -1.26 11.01
CA LYS A 26 9.36 -0.87 12.41
C LYS A 26 8.51 0.40 12.53
N GLU A 27 8.78 1.39 11.68
CA GLU A 27 8.00 2.62 11.66
C GLU A 27 6.55 2.36 11.25
N VAL A 28 6.34 1.57 10.19
CA VAL A 28 5.01 1.16 9.74
C VAL A 28 4.26 0.41 10.84
N PHE A 29 4.90 -0.48 11.60
CA PHE A 29 4.28 -1.15 12.74
C PHE A 29 3.87 -0.18 13.84
N SER A 30 4.79 0.70 14.24
CA SER A 30 4.50 1.69 15.28
C SER A 30 3.34 2.59 14.89
N GLU A 31 3.23 2.95 13.61
CA GLU A 31 2.12 3.76 13.11
C GLU A 31 0.84 2.94 13.03
N ILE A 32 0.87 1.71 12.49
CA ILE A 32 -0.29 0.77 12.47
C ILE A 32 -0.85 0.59 13.90
N GLU A 33 0.00 0.54 14.91
CA GLU A 33 -0.38 0.43 16.33
C GLU A 33 -1.11 1.64 16.89
N LEU A 34 -0.78 2.83 16.40
CA LEU A 34 -1.44 4.06 16.80
C LEU A 34 -2.84 4.20 16.19
N TYR A 35 -3.18 3.39 15.18
CA TYR A 35 -4.54 3.38 14.66
C TYR A 35 -5.46 2.57 15.55
N ASN A 36 -6.43 3.25 16.14
CA ASN A 36 -7.65 2.60 16.61
C ASN A 36 -8.58 2.37 15.39
N LYS A 37 -9.44 1.35 15.48
CA LYS A 37 -10.54 1.07 14.55
C LYS A 37 -11.38 2.32 14.25
N ASP A 38 -11.53 3.23 15.22
CA ASP A 38 -12.30 4.49 15.09
C ASP A 38 -11.59 5.57 14.24
N SER A 39 -10.27 5.45 14.04
CA SER A 39 -9.46 6.35 13.21
C SER A 39 -9.57 6.06 11.71
N PHE A 40 -10.21 4.94 11.33
CA PHE A 40 -10.50 4.56 9.95
C PHE A 40 -11.84 5.12 9.48
N SER A 41 -12.02 6.44 9.54
CA SER A 41 -13.33 7.07 9.28
C SER A 41 -13.31 8.07 8.12
N VAL A 42 -12.51 7.77 7.10
CA VAL A 42 -12.57 8.49 5.84
C VAL A 42 -13.49 7.74 4.88
N GLU A 43 -14.75 8.16 4.80
CA GLU A 43 -15.80 7.47 4.02
C GLU A 43 -15.67 7.68 2.50
N HIS A 44 -14.83 8.62 2.06
CA HIS A 44 -14.73 9.00 0.67
C HIS A 44 -13.29 9.04 0.18
N TYR A 45 -13.02 8.36 -0.93
CA TYR A 45 -11.71 8.38 -1.62
C TYR A 45 -11.16 9.80 -1.85
N ARG A 46 -12.04 10.79 -2.03
CA ARG A 46 -11.67 12.19 -2.25
C ARG A 46 -11.01 12.88 -1.05
N GLN A 47 -11.15 12.33 0.14
CA GLN A 47 -10.54 12.86 1.36
C GLN A 47 -9.07 12.42 1.51
N LEU A 48 -8.58 11.44 0.71
CA LEU A 48 -7.14 11.22 0.60
C LEU A 48 -6.43 12.48 0.09
N PRO A 49 -5.24 12.80 0.62
CA PRO A 49 -4.44 13.90 0.11
C PRO A 49 -4.26 13.83 -1.41
N LYS A 50 -4.25 15.01 -2.05
CA LYS A 50 -4.16 15.11 -3.51
C LYS A 50 -2.94 14.37 -4.07
N TYR A 51 -1.80 14.44 -3.39
CA TYR A 51 -0.57 13.78 -3.82
C TYR A 51 -0.67 12.24 -3.81
N ILE A 52 -1.41 11.63 -2.86
CA ILE A 52 -1.66 10.19 -2.85
C ILE A 52 -2.58 9.79 -4.00
N ARG A 53 -3.65 10.57 -4.23
CA ARG A 53 -4.55 10.33 -5.37
C ARG A 53 -3.84 10.44 -6.71
N ASN A 54 -2.97 11.45 -6.86
CA ASN A 54 -2.15 11.60 -8.05
C ASN A 54 -1.21 10.40 -8.27
N TYR A 55 -0.55 9.92 -7.21
CA TYR A 55 0.26 8.70 -7.29
C TYR A 55 -0.57 7.50 -7.80
N LEU A 56 -1.77 7.30 -7.24
CA LEU A 56 -2.65 6.21 -7.64
C LEU A 56 -3.12 6.33 -9.09
N ASP A 57 -3.48 7.55 -9.54
CA ASP A 57 -3.86 7.83 -10.92
C ASP A 57 -2.72 7.50 -11.89
N GLN A 58 -1.50 7.88 -11.54
CA GLN A 58 -0.30 7.60 -12.34
C GLN A 58 0.00 6.10 -12.38
N LYS A 59 0.01 5.41 -11.24
CA LYS A 59 0.26 3.97 -11.17
C LYS A 59 -0.77 3.16 -11.96
N ALA A 60 -2.01 3.62 -11.98
CA ALA A 60 -3.07 2.99 -12.76
C ALA A 60 -3.04 3.36 -14.26
N GLY A 61 -2.22 4.33 -14.67
CA GLY A 61 -2.22 4.89 -16.03
C GLY A 61 -3.50 5.64 -16.40
N ARG A 62 -4.37 5.90 -15.41
CA ARG A 62 -5.70 6.51 -15.56
C ARG A 62 -6.23 6.91 -14.19
N LYS A 63 -7.30 7.69 -14.15
CA LYS A 63 -7.99 8.04 -12.89
C LYS A 63 -8.33 6.78 -12.08
N PHE A 64 -7.68 6.59 -10.94
CA PHE A 64 -7.94 5.53 -9.99
C PHE A 64 -9.28 5.81 -9.30
N ARG A 65 -10.18 4.83 -9.33
CA ARG A 65 -11.53 4.98 -8.78
C ARG A 65 -11.85 3.80 -7.87
N LEU A 66 -12.56 4.10 -6.80
CA LEU A 66 -13.13 3.14 -5.88
C LEU A 66 -14.64 3.38 -5.78
N ALA A 67 -15.42 2.31 -5.90
CA ALA A 67 -16.85 2.32 -5.65
C ALA A 67 -17.12 2.23 -4.15
N THR A 68 -18.19 2.87 -3.68
CA THR A 68 -18.68 2.72 -2.30
C THR A 68 -19.61 1.51 -2.15
N LYS A 69 -20.30 1.12 -3.24
CA LYS A 69 -21.23 -0.01 -3.26
C LYS A 69 -20.50 -1.32 -3.54
N LYS A 70 -21.00 -2.41 -2.95
CA LYS A 70 -20.51 -3.76 -3.21
C LYS A 70 -20.73 -4.11 -4.68
N TYR A 71 -19.74 -4.77 -5.29
CA TYR A 71 -19.88 -5.29 -6.64
C TYR A 71 -20.70 -6.58 -6.63
N ASN A 72 -21.41 -6.86 -7.72
CA ASN A 72 -22.00 -8.16 -8.00
C ASN A 72 -21.05 -8.97 -8.89
N ALA A 73 -21.03 -10.30 -8.74
CA ALA A 73 -20.19 -11.16 -9.58
C ALA A 73 -20.49 -11.03 -11.09
N THR A 74 -21.70 -10.55 -11.43
CA THR A 74 -22.15 -10.25 -12.79
C THR A 74 -21.67 -8.89 -13.33
N ASP A 75 -21.11 -8.02 -12.49
CA ASP A 75 -20.64 -6.67 -12.87
C ASP A 75 -19.32 -6.68 -13.67
N ASN A 76 -18.76 -7.87 -13.91
CA ASN A 76 -17.62 -8.13 -14.80
C ASN A 76 -17.77 -7.58 -16.23
N LEU A 77 -18.97 -7.10 -16.60
CA LEU A 77 -19.28 -6.54 -17.90
C LEU A 77 -18.69 -5.12 -18.13
N SER A 78 -18.22 -4.43 -17.09
CA SER A 78 -17.43 -3.20 -17.24
C SER A 78 -16.05 -3.36 -16.60
N PRO A 79 -14.97 -3.49 -17.39
CA PRO A 79 -13.61 -3.74 -16.88
C PRO A 79 -13.05 -2.66 -15.93
N PHE A 80 -13.75 -1.54 -15.77
CA PHE A 80 -13.07 -0.28 -15.50
C PHE A 80 -13.38 0.36 -14.15
N LEU A 81 -14.49 0.04 -13.46
CA LEU A 81 -14.92 0.80 -12.27
C LEU A 81 -15.58 -0.01 -11.14
N LEU A 82 -16.36 -1.05 -11.47
CA LEU A 82 -17.10 -1.81 -10.46
C LEU A 82 -16.25 -2.86 -9.76
N ASN A 83 -15.05 -3.13 -10.27
CA ASN A 83 -14.17 -4.16 -9.73
C ASN A 83 -13.33 -3.68 -8.53
N ARG A 84 -13.51 -2.44 -8.04
CA ARG A 84 -12.78 -1.98 -6.84
C ARG A 84 -13.72 -1.30 -5.87
N LYS A 85 -13.93 -1.91 -4.70
CA LYS A 85 -14.77 -1.35 -3.64
C LYS A 85 -13.90 -0.80 -2.51
N LEU A 86 -14.10 0.46 -2.15
CA LEU A 86 -13.49 1.03 -0.96
C LEU A 86 -14.00 0.28 0.28
N LEU A 87 -13.07 -0.21 1.10
CA LEU A 87 -13.38 -0.83 2.38
C LEU A 87 -13.16 0.17 3.52
N PHE A 88 -11.99 0.79 3.56
CA PHE A 88 -11.64 1.79 4.54
C PHE A 88 -10.50 2.67 4.03
N ILE A 89 -10.43 3.88 4.58
CA ILE A 89 -9.24 4.72 4.56
C ILE A 89 -8.96 5.12 6.01
N GLY A 90 -7.69 5.08 6.39
CA GLY A 90 -7.18 5.63 7.65
C GLY A 90 -5.87 6.34 7.39
N GLY A 91 -5.44 7.22 8.27
CA GLY A 91 -4.14 7.88 8.09
C GLY A 91 -3.79 8.84 9.21
N SER A 92 -2.50 9.06 9.38
CA SER A 92 -1.84 10.06 10.21
C SER A 92 -1.23 11.12 9.28
N SER A 93 -0.38 11.99 9.81
CA SER A 93 0.34 12.97 8.99
C SER A 93 1.47 12.35 8.16
N SER A 94 1.95 11.17 8.56
CA SER A 94 3.13 10.49 7.98
C SER A 94 2.75 9.20 7.24
N ILE A 95 1.73 8.47 7.69
CA ILE A 95 1.30 7.19 7.08
C ILE A 95 -0.17 7.29 6.68
N TYR A 96 -0.54 6.76 5.50
CA TYR A 96 -1.94 6.59 5.10
C TYR A 96 -2.20 5.13 4.72
N MET A 97 -3.41 4.66 4.99
CA MET A 97 -3.88 3.33 4.67
C MET A 97 -5.10 3.42 3.77
N LEU A 98 -5.10 2.62 2.70
CA LEU A 98 -6.23 2.46 1.80
C LEU A 98 -6.53 0.96 1.64
N GLY A 99 -7.62 0.53 2.25
CA GLY A 99 -8.17 -0.81 2.06
C GLY A 99 -9.21 -0.82 0.95
N TYR A 100 -9.06 -1.71 -0.03
CA TYR A 100 -10.07 -1.93 -1.06
C TYR A 100 -10.18 -3.38 -1.49
N GLU A 101 -11.38 -3.77 -1.89
CA GLU A 101 -11.71 -5.08 -2.43
C GLU A 101 -11.52 -5.05 -3.94
N HIS A 102 -10.78 -6.00 -4.50
CA HIS A 102 -10.61 -6.20 -5.93
C HIS A 102 -11.58 -7.31 -6.40
N GLY A 103 -12.62 -6.95 -7.13
CA GLY A 103 -13.62 -7.85 -7.71
C GLY A 103 -13.15 -8.52 -9.01
N GLY A 104 -13.94 -9.49 -9.47
CA GLY A 104 -13.66 -10.29 -10.67
C GLY A 104 -13.24 -11.74 -10.37
N ALA A 105 -12.80 -12.47 -11.39
CA ALA A 105 -12.20 -13.80 -11.22
C ALA A 105 -10.86 -13.64 -10.48
N GLY A 106 -10.73 -14.24 -9.29
CA GLY A 106 -9.58 -14.00 -8.41
C GLY A 106 -9.78 -12.87 -7.42
N HIS A 107 -11.00 -12.72 -6.89
CA HIS A 107 -11.33 -11.77 -5.84
C HIS A 107 -10.34 -11.81 -4.66
N HIS A 108 -9.86 -10.64 -4.26
CA HIS A 108 -8.99 -10.46 -3.10
C HIS A 108 -9.09 -9.03 -2.56
N ILE A 109 -8.54 -8.81 -1.37
CA ILE A 109 -8.47 -7.51 -0.72
C ILE A 109 -7.05 -7.00 -0.86
N HIS A 110 -6.91 -5.71 -1.14
CA HIS A 110 -5.66 -4.98 -1.04
C HIS A 110 -5.69 -4.03 0.16
N VAL A 111 -4.54 -3.86 0.80
CA VAL A 111 -4.26 -2.75 1.70
C VAL A 111 -3.00 -2.05 1.21
N LEU A 112 -3.15 -0.80 0.80
CA LEU A 112 -2.03 0.06 0.45
C LEU A 112 -1.64 0.90 1.66
N LEU A 113 -0.39 0.79 2.11
CA LEU A 113 0.19 1.66 3.13
C LEU A 113 1.12 2.65 2.42
N PHE A 114 0.82 3.94 2.53
CA PHE A 114 1.63 5.01 1.96
C PHE A 114 2.42 5.67 3.08
N LYS A 115 3.74 5.63 2.99
CA LYS A 115 4.58 6.53 3.79
C LYS A 115 4.76 7.84 3.05
N THR A 116 4.59 8.94 3.75
CA THR A 116 4.52 10.28 3.18
C THR A 116 5.38 11.26 3.97
N ALA A 117 5.97 12.21 3.24
CA ALA A 117 6.72 13.32 3.82
C ALA A 117 6.65 14.50 2.87
N ALA A 118 6.56 15.72 3.42
CA ALA A 118 6.55 16.97 2.65
C ALA A 118 5.53 16.98 1.49
N GLY A 119 4.36 16.35 1.68
CA GLY A 119 3.31 16.29 0.66
C GLY A 119 3.63 15.38 -0.53
N LYS A 120 4.52 14.41 -0.36
CA LYS A 120 4.85 13.38 -1.36
C LYS A 120 4.73 11.98 -0.77
N VAL A 121 4.46 11.00 -1.64
CA VAL A 121 4.57 9.57 -1.31
C VAL A 121 6.04 9.18 -1.39
N GLN A 122 6.60 8.63 -0.32
CA GLN A 122 7.98 8.15 -0.27
C GLN A 122 8.04 6.65 -0.56
N HIS A 123 7.16 5.88 0.10
CA HIS A 123 7.13 4.43 0.01
C HIS A 123 5.69 3.92 -0.04
N VAL A 124 5.52 2.77 -0.69
CA VAL A 124 4.23 2.08 -0.75
C VAL A 124 4.40 0.60 -0.42
N TYR A 125 3.61 0.13 0.54
CA TYR A 125 3.41 -1.29 0.81
C TYR A 125 2.07 -1.70 0.22
N ASN A 126 2.06 -2.67 -0.67
CA ASN A 126 0.86 -3.24 -1.25
C ASN A 126 0.67 -4.66 -0.70
N LEU A 127 -0.15 -4.77 0.33
CA LEU A 127 -0.56 -6.03 0.92
C LEU A 127 -1.76 -6.55 0.13
N PHE A 128 -1.84 -7.87 -0.04
CA PHE A 128 -2.98 -8.51 -0.70
C PHE A 128 -3.32 -9.85 -0.04
N GLY A 129 -4.59 -10.23 -0.05
CA GLY A 129 -5.02 -11.51 0.51
C GLY A 129 -6.51 -11.81 0.30
N ALA A 130 -6.89 -13.08 0.48
CA ALA A 130 -8.29 -13.52 0.28
C ALA A 130 -9.26 -12.91 1.31
N LYS A 131 -8.79 -12.66 2.54
CA LYS A 131 -9.52 -12.01 3.62
C LYS A 131 -8.55 -11.16 4.44
N MET A 132 -8.83 -9.87 4.60
CA MET A 132 -8.17 -9.00 5.57
C MET A 132 -9.26 -8.34 6.40
N LEU A 133 -9.32 -8.66 7.69
CA LEU A 133 -10.45 -8.29 8.56
C LEU A 133 -10.04 -7.37 9.71
N GLY A 134 -8.77 -7.00 9.84
CA GLY A 134 -8.35 -5.98 10.79
C GLY A 134 -6.87 -5.67 10.81
N LEU A 135 -6.49 -4.75 11.72
CA LEU A 135 -5.11 -4.31 11.94
C LEU A 135 -4.14 -5.46 12.18
N ASN A 136 -4.56 -6.50 12.92
CA ASN A 136 -3.71 -7.66 13.20
C ASN A 136 -3.35 -8.45 11.94
N ASP A 137 -4.25 -8.54 10.96
CA ASP A 137 -3.95 -9.20 9.68
C ASP A 137 -2.98 -8.36 8.84
N ILE A 138 -3.13 -7.04 8.87
CA ILE A 138 -2.19 -6.11 8.23
C ILE A 138 -0.80 -6.28 8.85
N LYS A 139 -0.71 -6.27 10.19
CA LYS A 139 0.55 -6.47 10.91
C LYS A 139 1.20 -7.79 10.53
N ARG A 140 0.48 -8.90 10.68
CA ARG A 140 0.99 -10.23 10.35
C ARG A 140 1.54 -10.31 8.93
N ASN A 141 0.83 -9.75 7.95
CA ASN A 141 1.29 -9.74 6.56
C ASN A 141 2.58 -8.91 6.37
N VAL A 142 2.77 -7.81 7.09
CA VAL A 142 4.03 -7.05 7.07
C VAL A 142 5.15 -7.84 7.76
N GLU A 143 4.86 -8.54 8.86
CA GLU A 143 5.84 -9.35 9.60
C GLU A 143 6.36 -10.51 8.74
N GLU A 144 5.43 -11.18 8.07
CA GLU A 144 5.69 -12.38 7.27
C GLU A 144 6.16 -12.08 5.83
N ASN A 145 6.29 -10.80 5.44
CA ASN A 145 6.68 -10.37 4.08
C ASN A 145 5.64 -10.67 2.98
N TYR A 146 4.35 -10.76 3.32
CA TYR A 146 3.26 -10.91 2.35
C TYR A 146 2.81 -9.56 1.80
N TYR A 147 3.72 -8.88 1.09
CA TYR A 147 3.45 -7.61 0.42
C TYR A 147 4.42 -7.36 -0.74
N TYR A 148 4.04 -6.43 -1.62
CA TYR A 148 4.96 -5.78 -2.55
C TYR A 148 5.39 -4.42 -2.00
N PHE A 149 6.67 -4.10 -2.06
CA PHE A 149 7.22 -2.83 -1.61
C PHE A 149 7.79 -2.02 -2.77
N GLU A 150 7.48 -0.72 -2.77
CA GLU A 150 8.00 0.25 -3.72
C GLU A 150 8.69 1.38 -2.94
N GLU A 151 9.99 1.57 -3.21
CA GLU A 151 10.82 2.59 -2.59
C GLU A 151 10.97 3.81 -3.50
N ASN A 152 11.20 4.99 -2.90
CA ASN A 152 11.63 6.20 -3.59
C ASN A 152 10.74 6.52 -4.79
N VAL A 153 9.44 6.65 -4.50
CA VAL A 153 8.44 6.98 -5.51
C VAL A 153 8.67 8.44 -5.96
N HIS A 154 9.62 8.63 -6.86
CA HIS A 154 10.03 9.94 -7.34
C HIS A 154 9.06 10.44 -8.41
N PHE A 155 8.52 11.63 -8.15
CA PHE A 155 7.89 12.52 -9.13
C PHE A 155 8.41 13.95 -8.95
#